data_AF-A0AAW5QV59-F1
#
_entry.id   AF-A0AAW5QV59-F1
#
_cell.length_a   1.000
_cell.length_b   1.000
_cell.length_c   1.000
_cell.angle_alpha   90.00
_cell.angle_beta   90.00
_cell.angle_gamma   90.00
#
_symmetry.space_group_name_H-M   'P 1'
#
loop_
_entity.id
_entity.type
_entity.pdbx_description
1 polymer ?
#
loop_
_entity_poly.entity_id
_entity_poly.type
_entity_poly.pdbx_seq_one_letter_code
_entity_poly.pdbx_strand_id
1 'polypeptide(L)' 'WESGMDNSPRWDTAYANGIAGPVPPFHREDLEHVADATQRPTAREYARYLWLLEEMKTARSEDSVLAQAMSFAVEDVFV' A
#
# COMPACT_ATOMS: atom_id res chain seq x y z
N TRP A 1 -0.82 3.39 4.61
CA TRP A 1 0.17 4.33 5.17
C TRP A 1 -0.44 5.60 5.69
N GLU A 2 -1.36 6.25 4.97
CA GLU A 2 -1.97 7.52 5.42
C GLU A 2 -2.69 7.42 6.77
N SER A 3 -3.25 6.26 7.11
CA SER A 3 -3.86 6.00 8.41
C SER A 3 -2.88 5.79 9.58
N GLY A 4 -1.58 5.61 9.30
CA GLY A 4 -0.58 5.20 10.29
C GLY A 4 -0.70 3.76 10.79
N MET A 5 -1.60 2.95 10.22
CA MET A 5 -1.86 1.56 10.63
C MET A 5 -1.73 0.59 9.45
N ASP A 6 -0.51 0.44 8.95
CA ASP A 6 -0.15 -0.12 7.64
C ASP A 6 -0.80 -1.47 7.30
N ASN A 7 -0.72 -2.43 8.21
CA ASN A 7 -1.25 -3.79 8.07
C ASN A 7 -2.44 -4.05 9.00
N SER A 8 -3.20 -3.00 9.33
CA SER A 8 -4.44 -3.18 10.10
C SER A 8 -5.41 -4.09 9.34
N PRO A 9 -6.07 -5.06 10.01
CA PRO A 9 -7.11 -5.88 9.39
C PRO A 9 -8.27 -5.07 8.78
N ARG A 10 -8.43 -3.81 9.21
CA ARG A 10 -9.37 -2.84 8.62
C ARG A 10 -9.23 -2.71 7.11
N TRP A 11 -8.03 -2.96 6.57
CA TRP A 11 -7.70 -2.76 5.17
C TRP A 11 -7.74 -4.04 4.33
N ASP A 12 -7.88 -5.22 4.96
CA ASP A 12 -7.75 -6.51 4.28
C ASP A 12 -8.73 -6.66 3.11
N THR A 13 -10.01 -6.31 3.34
CA THR A 13 -11.04 -6.39 2.31
C THR A 13 -10.76 -5.43 1.16
N ALA A 14 -10.30 -4.21 1.44
CA ALA A 14 -9.97 -3.25 0.40
C ALA A 14 -8.76 -3.71 -0.44
N TYR A 15 -7.71 -4.26 0.20
CA TYR A 15 -6.58 -4.85 -0.51
C TYR A 15 -6.91 -6.12 -1.31
N ALA A 16 -7.97 -6.84 -0.94
CA ALA A 16 -8.40 -8.05 -1.64
C ALA A 16 -9.01 -7.79 -3.02
N ASN A 17 -9.39 -6.54 -3.33
CA ASN A 17 -10.05 -6.14 -4.59
C ASN A 17 -9.12 -6.10 -5.83
N GLY A 18 -8.08 -6.94 -5.87
CA GLY A 18 -7.20 -7.05 -7.03
C GLY A 18 -6.04 -6.03 -7.07
N ILE A 19 -5.70 -5.44 -5.92
CA ILE A 19 -4.58 -4.51 -5.77
C ILE A 19 -3.27 -5.29 -5.84
N ALA A 20 -2.80 -5.58 -7.05
CA ALA A 20 -1.57 -6.33 -7.30
C ALA A 20 -1.09 -6.14 -8.75
N GLY A 21 -0.83 -4.90 -9.17
CA GLY A 21 -0.16 -4.65 -10.45
C GLY A 21 1.35 -4.91 -10.39
N PRO A 22 2.04 -4.89 -11.55
CA PRO A 22 3.48 -5.09 -11.60
C PRO A 22 4.21 -3.94 -10.90
N VAL A 23 5.03 -4.26 -9.91
CA VAL A 23 5.93 -3.31 -9.25
C VAL A 23 7.37 -3.57 -9.70
N PRO A 24 8.20 -2.52 -9.87
CA PRO A 24 9.63 -2.70 -10.08
C PRO A 24 10.25 -3.54 -8.95
N PRO A 25 11.32 -4.32 -9.22
CA PRO A 25 12.04 -5.02 -8.17
C PRO A 25 12.47 -4.05 -7.06
N PHE A 26 12.30 -4.46 -5.80
CA PHE A 26 12.60 -3.63 -4.64
C PHE A 26 13.28 -4.45 -3.55
N HIS A 27 14.06 -3.76 -2.72
CA HIS A 27 14.67 -4.30 -1.51
C HIS A 27 13.93 -3.78 -0.27
N ARG A 28 13.78 -4.62 0.75
CA ARG A 28 13.07 -4.28 1.98
C ARG A 28 14.04 -3.92 3.11
N GLU A 29 14.39 -2.64 3.16
CA GLU A 29 15.27 -2.07 4.19
C GLU A 29 14.75 -2.24 5.62
N ASP A 30 13.43 -2.34 5.79
CA ASP A 30 12.84 -2.47 7.12
C ASP A 30 13.16 -3.83 7.79
N LEU A 31 13.50 -4.85 6.99
CA LEU A 31 13.95 -6.15 7.48
C LEU A 31 15.43 -6.15 7.92
N GLU A 32 16.22 -5.14 7.53
CA GLU A 32 17.58 -4.96 8.07
C GLU A 32 17.54 -4.45 9.52
N HIS A 33 16.46 -3.78 9.90
CA HIS A 33 16.29 -3.12 11.20
C HIS A 33 15.46 -3.95 12.18
N VAL A 34 14.56 -4.81 11.67
CA VAL A 34 13.71 -5.69 12.50
C VAL A 34 14.07 -7.15 12.20
N ALA A 35 14.81 -7.76 13.13
CA ALA A 35 15.37 -9.10 12.97
C ALA A 35 14.32 -10.22 12.79
N ASP A 36 13.12 -10.04 13.36
CA ASP A 36 12.02 -10.98 13.22
C ASP A 36 11.02 -10.49 12.16
N ALA A 37 11.09 -11.10 10.98
CA ALA A 37 10.22 -10.75 9.86
C ALA A 37 8.72 -10.95 10.14
N THR A 38 8.34 -11.78 11.13
CA THR A 38 6.92 -11.99 11.49
C THR A 38 6.31 -10.77 12.19
N GLN A 39 7.15 -9.83 12.66
CA GLN A 39 6.73 -8.56 13.26
C GLN A 39 6.48 -7.46 12.23
N ARG A 40 6.62 -7.77 10.94
CA ARG A 40 6.50 -6.82 9.84
C ARG A 40 5.45 -7.30 8.83
N PRO A 41 4.87 -6.39 8.03
CA PRO A 41 4.06 -6.79 6.88
C PRO A 41 4.84 -7.71 5.95
N THR A 42 4.15 -8.62 5.27
CA THR A 42 4.72 -9.58 4.34
C THR A 42 5.22 -8.91 3.05
N ALA A 43 6.04 -9.62 2.27
CA ALA A 43 6.47 -9.14 0.95
C ALA A 43 5.27 -8.90 0.00
N ARG A 44 4.23 -9.72 0.10
CA ARG A 44 3.00 -9.56 -0.69
C ARG A 44 2.26 -8.28 -0.31
N GLU A 45 2.16 -7.95 0.97
CA GLU A 45 1.56 -6.69 1.42
C GLU A 45 2.39 -5.49 0.95
N TYR A 46 3.72 -5.54 1.08
CA TYR A 46 4.62 -4.51 0.53
C TYR A 46 4.43 -4.29 -0.97
N ALA A 47 4.27 -5.35 -1.75
CA ALA A 47 4.01 -5.22 -3.18
C ALA A 47 2.70 -4.44 -3.47
N ARG A 48 1.65 -4.61 -2.64
CA ARG A 48 0.43 -3.80 -2.77
C ARG A 48 0.68 -2.35 -2.41
N TYR A 49 1.44 -2.08 -1.34
CA TYR A 49 1.77 -0.72 -0.93
C TYR A 49 2.54 0.02 -2.04
N LEU A 50 3.51 -0.65 -2.64
CA LEU A 50 4.30 -0.11 -3.75
C LEU A 50 3.48 0.01 -5.04
N TRP A 51 2.51 -0.86 -5.27
CA TRP A 51 1.60 -0.72 -6.41
C TRP A 51 0.79 0.58 -6.32
N LEU A 52 0.27 0.93 -5.14
CA LEU A 52 -0.44 2.21 -4.95
C LEU A 52 0.45 3.42 -5.23
N LEU A 53 1.76 3.34 -4.94
CA LEU A 53 2.71 4.38 -5.35
C LEU A 53 2.86 4.47 -6.86
N GLU A 54 2.85 3.36 -7.60
CA GLU A 54 2.89 3.39 -9.08
C GLU A 54 1.62 4.02 -9.68
N GLU A 55 0.46 3.76 -9.09
CA GLU A 55 -0.80 4.43 -9.48
C GLU A 55 -0.71 5.94 -9.25
N MET A 56 -0.24 6.35 -8.06
CA MET A 56 -0.06 7.77 -7.74
C MET A 56 0.94 8.46 -8.67
N LYS A 57 2.08 7.81 -8.98
CA LYS A 57 3.08 8.33 -9.93
C LYS A 57 2.49 8.50 -11.33
N THR A 58 1.71 7.53 -11.79
CA THR A 58 1.03 7.58 -13.09
C THR A 58 0.06 8.76 -13.17
N ALA A 59 -0.68 9.00 -12.08
CA ALA A 59 -1.55 10.15 -11.91
C ALA A 59 -0.81 11.47 -11.60
N ARG A 60 0.54 11.46 -11.53
CA ARG A 60 1.39 12.58 -11.14
C ARG A 60 1.01 13.21 -9.79
N SER A 61 0.39 12.42 -8.92
CA SER A 61 -0.20 12.87 -7.66
C SER A 61 -1.18 14.04 -7.83
N GLU A 62 -1.89 14.13 -8.95
CA GLU A 62 -2.94 15.13 -9.15
C GLU A 62 -4.25 14.67 -8.48
N ASP A 63 -4.71 15.42 -7.47
CA ASP A 63 -5.87 15.07 -6.63
C ASP A 63 -7.12 14.67 -7.44
N SER A 64 -7.44 15.44 -8.48
CA SER A 64 -8.62 15.21 -9.33
C SER A 64 -8.55 13.90 -10.12
N VAL A 65 -7.33 13.44 -10.42
CA VAL A 65 -7.06 12.19 -11.13
C VAL A 65 -7.06 11.01 -10.16
N LEU A 66 -6.43 11.18 -8.99
CA LEU A 66 -6.33 10.14 -7.96
C LEU A 66 -7.71 9.62 -7.53
N ALA A 67 -8.68 10.51 -7.34
CA ALA A 67 -10.04 10.16 -6.94
C ALA A 67 -10.74 9.18 -7.91
N GLN A 68 -10.30 9.12 -9.17
CA GLN A 68 -10.88 8.25 -10.19
C GLN A 68 -9.99 7.06 -10.55
N ALA A 69 -8.68 7.17 -10.33
CA ALA A 69 -7.70 6.20 -10.83
C ALA A 69 -7.21 5.20 -9.77
N MET A 70 -7.29 5.54 -8.48
CA MET A 70 -6.72 4.70 -7.41
C MET A 70 -7.51 3.40 -7.23
N SER A 71 -6.79 2.28 -7.10
CA SER A 71 -7.38 0.97 -6.81
C SER A 71 -7.76 0.77 -5.33
N PHE A 72 -7.27 1.66 -4.46
CA PHE A 72 -7.58 1.70 -3.03
C PHE A 72 -8.20 3.03 -2.65
N ALA A 73 -9.43 3.00 -2.14
CA ALA A 73 -10.11 4.17 -1.61
C ALA A 73 -10.94 3.75 -0.38
N VAL A 74 -10.69 4.41 0.75
CA VAL A 74 -11.36 4.13 2.03
C VAL A 74 -11.61 5.46 2.75
N GLU A 75 -12.71 5.54 3.50
CA GLU A 75 -12.90 6.58 4.49
C GLU A 75 -12.44 6.02 5.85
N ASP A 76 -11.38 6.60 6.42
CA ASP A 76 -10.87 6.19 7.73
C ASP A 76 -11.63 6.95 8.84
N VAL A 77 -12.37 6.24 9.69
CA VAL A 77 -13.13 6.85 10.80
C VAL A 77 -12.26 7.51 11.88
N PHE A 78 -10.95 7.25 11.89
CA PHE A 78 -10.01 7.76 12.88
C PHE A 78 -9.15 8.92 12.38
N VAL A 79 -9.31 9.36 11.12
CA VAL A 79 -8.52 10.44 10.50
C VAL A 79 -9.43 11.40 9.74
#